data_AF-A0A1I3PK96-F1
#
_entry.id   AF-A0A1I3PK96-F1
#
_cell.length_a   1.000
_cell.length_b   1.000
_cell.length_c   1.000
_cell.angle_alpha   90.00
_cell.angle_beta   90.00
_cell.angle_gamma   90.00
#
_symmetry.space_group_name_H-M   'P 1'
#
loop_
_entity.id
_entity.type
_entity.pdbx_description
1 polymer ?
#
loop_
_entity_poly.entity_id
_entity_poly.type
_entity_poly.pdbx_seq_one_letter_code
_entity_poly.pdbx_strand_id
1 'polypeptide(L)' 'MLTRKIDRALDAMAACKDRVPALREIYRADSPEGLALGNLMEAVERAQQVLQGQAARAGE' A
#
# COMPACT_ATOMS: atom_id res chain seq x y z
N MET A 1 -18.65 -6.86 10.13
CA MET A 1 -18.51 -6.54 8.69
C MET A 1 -17.41 -5.50 8.40
N LEU A 2 -17.04 -4.63 9.35
CA LEU A 2 -15.97 -3.64 9.20
C LEU A 2 -14.57 -4.27 9.13
N THR A 3 -14.27 -5.25 10.00
CA THR A 3 -12.99 -5.97 10.06
C THR A 3 -12.62 -6.62 8.74
N ARG A 4 -13.53 -7.38 8.11
CA ARG A 4 -13.32 -7.98 6.78
C ARG A 4 -13.01 -6.97 5.66
N LYS A 5 -13.46 -5.71 5.77
CA LYS A 5 -13.12 -4.67 4.79
C LYS A 5 -11.71 -4.13 5.01
N ILE A 6 -11.31 -3.99 6.28
CA ILE A 6 -9.95 -3.59 6.66
C ILE A 6 -8.96 -4.69 6.24
N ASP A 7 -9.25 -5.97 6.51
CA ASP A 7 -8.41 -7.10 6.11
C ASP A 7 -8.17 -7.13 4.60
N ARG A 8 -9.25 -7.01 3.80
CA ARG A 8 -9.13 -6.95 2.33
C ARG A 8 -8.33 -5.76 1.82
N ALA A 9 -8.45 -4.61 2.49
CA ALA A 9 -7.68 -3.43 2.13
C ALA A 9 -6.18 -3.64 2.43
N LEU A 10 -5.86 -4.25 3.57
CA LEU A 10 -4.49 -4.63 3.95
C LEU A 10 -3.90 -5.66 2.99
N ASP A 11 -4.68 -6.66 2.56
CA ASP A 11 -4.24 -7.64 1.55
C ASP A 11 -3.91 -6.97 0.19
N ALA A 12 -4.78 -6.06 -0.26
CA ALA A 12 -4.55 -5.31 -1.50
C ALA A 12 -3.30 -4.42 -1.40
N MET A 13 -3.06 -3.81 -0.24
CA MET A 13 -1.84 -3.05 0.04
C MET A 13 -0.60 -3.93 0.03
N ALA A 14 -0.65 -5.11 0.65
CA ALA A 14 0.45 -6.08 0.64
C ALA A 14 0.80 -6.53 -0.79
N ALA A 15 -0.21 -6.84 -1.61
CA ALA A 15 -0.01 -7.17 -3.02
C ALA A 15 0.60 -6.01 -3.83
N CYS A 16 0.26 -4.76 -3.48
CA CYS A 16 0.86 -3.58 -4.09
C CYS A 16 2.34 -3.45 -3.73
N LYS A 17 2.70 -3.62 -2.44
CA LYS A 17 4.09 -3.55 -1.97
C LYS A 17 4.98 -4.64 -2.56
N ASP A 18 4.41 -5.79 -2.91
CA ASP A 18 5.11 -6.89 -3.57
C ASP A 18 5.37 -6.60 -5.06
N ARG A 19 4.37 -6.10 -5.78
CA ARG A 19 4.41 -6.01 -7.26
C ARG A 19 4.98 -4.71 -7.81
N VAL A 20 4.77 -3.59 -7.10
CA VAL A 20 5.22 -2.27 -7.57
C VAL A 20 6.74 -2.14 -7.67
N PRO A 21 7.56 -2.70 -6.76
CA PRO A 21 9.01 -2.71 -6.93
C PRO A 21 9.45 -3.34 -8.25
N ALA A 22 8.88 -4.48 -8.64
CA ALA A 22 9.17 -5.14 -9.92
C ALA A 22 8.76 -4.27 -11.12
N LEU A 23 7.61 -3.59 -11.05
CA LEU A 23 7.21 -2.62 -12.08
C LEU A 23 8.17 -1.42 -12.15
N ARG A 24 8.70 -0.97 -11.02
CA ARG A 24 9.62 0.16 -10.94
C ARG A 24 10.99 -0.17 -11.55
N GLU A 25 11.39 -1.44 -11.64
CA GLU A 25 12.60 -1.84 -12.36
C GLU A 25 12.50 -1.66 -13.88
N ILE A 26 11.26 -1.60 -14.42
CA ILE A 26 11.00 -1.43 -15.86
C ILE A 26 11.14 0.04 -16.27
N TYR A 27 10.79 0.97 -15.37
CA TYR A 27 10.78 2.40 -15.64
C TYR A 27 12.00 3.09 -15.05
N ARG A 28 12.48 4.17 -15.69
CA ARG A 28 13.51 5.00 -15.08
C ARG A 28 12.94 5.73 -13.88
N ALA A 29 13.75 5.93 -12.84
CA ALA A 29 13.29 6.56 -11.60
C ALA A 29 12.82 8.01 -11.79
N ASP A 30 13.36 8.72 -12.77
CA ASP A 30 13.03 10.11 -13.14
C ASP A 30 11.92 10.20 -14.20
N SER A 31 11.40 9.07 -14.70
CA SER A 31 10.27 9.09 -15.62
C SER A 31 8.95 9.37 -14.88
N PRO A 32 7.93 9.93 -15.56
CA PRO A 32 6.60 10.13 -14.98
C PRO A 32 6.02 8.86 -14.35
N GLU A 33 6.25 7.71 -14.97
CA GLU A 33 5.82 6.39 -14.48
C GLU A 33 6.58 5.98 -13.22
N GLY A 34 7.91 6.15 -13.19
CA GLY A 34 8.73 5.86 -12.01
C GLY A 34 8.32 6.70 -10.80
N LEU A 35 8.01 7.99 -11.02
CA LEU A 35 7.49 8.89 -10.00
C LEU A 35 6.09 8.47 -9.52
N ALA A 36 5.19 8.10 -10.44
CA ALA A 36 3.85 7.65 -10.11
C ALA A 36 3.86 6.38 -9.25
N LEU A 37 4.72 5.41 -9.59
CA LEU A 37 4.91 4.18 -8.82
C LEU A 37 5.50 4.46 -7.43
N GLY A 38 6.42 5.42 -7.33
CA GLY A 38 6.95 5.89 -6.04
C GLY A 38 5.85 6.50 -5.15
N ASN A 39 5.04 7.40 -5.71
CA ASN A 39 3.92 8.02 -5.01
C ASN A 39 2.85 7.00 -4.57
N LEU A 40 2.58 6.00 -5.41
CA LEU A 40 1.68 4.90 -5.08
C LEU A 40 2.19 4.12 -3.86
N MET A 41 3.47 3.77 -3.82
CA MET A 41 4.08 3.09 -2.68
C MET A 41 3.96 3.91 -1.39
N GLU A 42 4.29 5.20 -1.45
CA GLU A 42 4.19 6.07 -0.27
C GLU A 42 2.74 6.15 0.26
N ALA A 43 1.76 6.28 -0.65
CA ALA A 43 0.35 6.30 -0.28
C ALA A 43 -0.11 4.99 0.37
N VAL A 44 0.35 3.85 -0.16
CA VAL A 44 0.05 2.51 0.40
C VAL A 44 0.63 2.36 1.80
N GLU A 45 1.87 2.81 2.03
CA GLU A 45 2.52 2.71 3.34
C GLU A 45 1.81 3.57 4.40
N ARG A 46 1.44 4.81 4.06
CA ARG A 46 0.65 5.68 4.94
C ARG A 46 -0.72 5.06 5.24
N ALA A 47 -1.41 4.52 4.24
CA ALA A 47 -2.72 3.91 4.42
C ALA A 47 -2.65 2.65 5.31
N GLN A 48 -1.62 1.82 5.13
CA GLN A 48 -1.40 0.64 5.95
C GLN A 48 -1.19 1.01 7.42
N GLN A 49 -0.38 2.04 7.71
CA GLN A 49 -0.15 2.52 9.08
C GLN A 49 -1.47 2.97 9.75
N VAL A 50 -2.31 3.72 9.03
CA VAL A 50 -3.61 4.17 9.55
C VAL A 50 -4.53 2.98 9.83
N LEU A 51 -4.63 2.03 8.90
CA LEU A 51 -5.51 0.88 9.04
C LEU A 51 -5.05 -0.10 10.12
N GLN A 52 -3.74 -0.31 10.27
CA GLN A 52 -3.17 -1.12 11.35
C GLN A 52 -3.41 -0.47 12.71
N GLY A 53 -3.26 0.85 12.83
CA GLY A 53 -3.59 1.59 14.05
C GLY A 53 -5.09 1.54 14.41
N GLN A 54 -5.98 1.52 13.42
CA GLN A 54 -7.41 1.33 13.63
C GLN A 54 -7.76 -0.11 14.03
N ALA A 55 -7.13 -1.09 13.40
CA ALA A 55 -7.32 -2.51 13.73
C ALA A 55 -6.87 -2.83 15.17
N ALA A 56 -5.75 -2.26 15.62
CA ALA A 56 -5.25 -2.43 16.98
C ALA A 56 -6.25 -1.89 18.03
N ARG A 57 -6.78 -0.69 17.81
CA ARG A 57 -7.76 -0.05 18.72
C ARG A 57 -9.14 -0.72 18.72
N ALA A 58 -9.50 -1.43 17.65
CA ALA A 58 -10.77 -2.14 17.58
C ALA A 58 -10.74 -3.53 18.25
N GLY A 59 -9.55 -3.99 18.65
CA GLY A 59 -9.34 -5.23 19.41
C GLY A 59 -9.16 -5.03 20.92
N GLU A 60 -9.13 -3.78 21.39
CA GLU A 60 -9.23 -3.38 22.81
C GLU A 60 -10.70 -3.22 23.22
#